data_AF-A0A9W9UTS0-F1
#
_entry.id   AF-A0A9W9UTS0-F1
#
_cell.length_a   1.000
_cell.length_b   1.000
_cell.length_c   1.000
_cell.angle_alpha   90.00
_cell.angle_beta   90.00
_cell.angle_gamma   90.00
#
_symmetry.space_group_name_H-M   'P 1'
#
loop_
_entity.id
_entity.type
_entity.pdbx_description
1 polymer ?
#
loop_
_entity_poly.entity_id
_entity_poly.type
_entity_poly.pdbx_seq_one_letter_code
_entity_poly.pdbx_strand_id
1 'polypeptide(L)'
;MRLQTMNNISAIAIDCEMVEVRNGRQTLAFLSAINFLTGEVLISRYVHPDEDVIDWRHKFSGLTQSTMTSAVASGAAFGSWREARDKLLEFIDNSTVLVGHSLNYDLEVLGICHSKVVDSAILTAETVYPSIISTKPLPRMWGLKTIAKDLLKLSIQNSNCGHDALEDAFAARDVLIWCIKNPEELRVWAENIRLQEKLKLPQNRTKLGKSRPNGKLPARKTFQTCGSHDFDDIILSELADELGWPEGYDPWSG
;
A
#
# COMPACT_ATOMS: atom_id res chain seq x y z
N MET A 1 -35.01 -7.86 15.41
CA MET A 1 -33.86 -7.68 14.51
C MET A 1 -33.21 -6.34 14.86
N ARG A 2 -32.15 -6.36 15.68
CA ARG A 2 -31.44 -5.13 16.08
C ARG A 2 -30.60 -4.72 14.86
N LEU A 3 -30.96 -3.62 14.22
CA LEU A 3 -30.06 -2.92 13.32
C LEU A 3 -28.88 -2.45 14.19
N GLN A 4 -27.76 -3.16 14.14
CA GLN A 4 -26.49 -2.57 14.54
C GLN A 4 -26.28 -1.40 13.58
N THR A 5 -26.39 -0.18 14.10
CA THR A 5 -25.90 0.99 13.38
C THR A 5 -24.43 0.75 13.11
N MET A 6 -24.10 0.35 11.89
CA MET A 6 -22.73 0.37 11.39
C MET A 6 -22.21 1.77 11.71
N ASN A 7 -21.15 1.88 12.50
CA ASN A 7 -20.39 3.11 12.61
C ASN A 7 -19.79 3.35 11.23
N ASN A 8 -20.55 3.96 10.32
CA ASN A 8 -20.13 4.07 8.94
C ASN A 8 -19.01 5.12 8.87
N ILE A 9 -17.78 4.65 8.72
CA ILE A 9 -16.61 5.51 8.68
C ILE A 9 -16.40 5.96 7.24
N SER A 10 -16.45 7.27 7.01
CA SER A 10 -16.37 7.83 5.65
C SER A 10 -15.00 7.63 5.00
N ALA A 11 -13.93 7.58 5.78
CA ALA A 11 -12.58 7.34 5.28
C ALA A 11 -11.67 6.71 6.33
N ILE A 12 -10.86 5.74 5.91
CA ILE A 12 -9.91 5.00 6.76
C ILE A 12 -8.54 5.05 6.09
N ALA A 13 -7.52 5.43 6.87
CA ALA A 13 -6.13 5.25 6.44
C ALA A 13 -5.61 3.91 6.95
N ILE A 14 -4.96 3.15 6.07
CA ILE A 14 -4.39 1.84 6.40
C ILE A 14 -2.93 1.77 5.98
N ASP A 15 -2.20 0.91 6.67
CA ASP A 15 -0.85 0.49 6.31
C ASP A 15 -0.59 -0.91 6.91
N CYS A 16 0.17 -1.72 6.20
CA CYS A 16 0.47 -3.09 6.56
C CYS A 16 1.97 -3.34 6.61
N GLU A 17 2.41 -4.17 7.56
CA GLU A 17 3.72 -4.81 7.47
C GLU A 17 3.59 -6.20 6.87
N MET A 18 4.45 -6.49 5.90
CA MET A 18 4.47 -7.77 5.19
C MET A 18 5.79 -8.51 5.39
N VAL A 19 5.68 -9.84 5.44
CA VAL A 19 6.81 -10.78 5.49
C VAL A 19 6.86 -11.62 4.22
N GLU A 20 8.03 -12.15 3.89
CA GLU A 20 8.22 -13.00 2.71
C GLU A 20 7.95 -14.47 3.04
N VAL A 21 7.14 -15.11 2.20
CA VAL A 21 6.84 -16.55 2.24
C VAL A 21 7.43 -17.22 0.99
N ARG A 22 7.10 -18.50 0.75
CA ARG A 22 7.64 -19.25 -0.39
C ARG A 22 7.35 -18.56 -1.72
N ASN A 23 8.18 -18.85 -2.71
CA ASN A 23 8.08 -18.33 -4.08
C ASN A 23 8.22 -16.80 -4.19
N GLY A 24 8.78 -16.12 -3.18
CA GLY A 24 8.95 -14.67 -3.16
C GLY A 24 7.62 -13.90 -3.00
N ARG A 25 6.54 -14.59 -2.60
CA ARG A 25 5.28 -13.95 -2.24
C ARG A 25 5.40 -13.25 -0.89
N GLN A 26 4.54 -12.27 -0.68
CA GLN A 26 4.42 -11.56 0.59
C GLN A 26 3.09 -11.92 1.24
N THR A 27 3.06 -11.92 2.58
CA THR A 27 1.84 -12.10 3.36
C THR A 27 1.79 -11.10 4.51
N LEU A 28 0.57 -10.80 4.95
CA LEU A 28 0.29 -9.84 6.01
C LEU A 28 0.82 -10.33 7.36
N ALA A 29 1.51 -9.45 8.09
CA ALA A 29 2.04 -9.75 9.42
C ALA A 29 1.72 -8.66 10.46
N PHE A 30 1.33 -7.47 10.03
CA PHE A 30 0.79 -6.43 10.90
C PHE A 30 -0.18 -5.56 10.12
N LEU A 31 -1.28 -5.14 10.76
CA LEU A 31 -2.27 -4.24 10.17
C LEU A 31 -2.51 -3.03 11.09
N SER A 32 -2.38 -1.84 10.53
CA SER A 32 -2.83 -0.58 11.12
C SER A 32 -3.98 0.00 10.31
N ALA A 33 -5.02 0.46 11.01
CA ALA A 33 -6.16 1.16 10.44
C ALA A 33 -6.59 2.30 11.36
N ILE A 34 -6.69 3.50 10.80
CA ILE A 34 -7.04 4.72 11.51
C ILE A 34 -8.24 5.40 10.86
N ASN A 35 -9.15 5.92 11.67
CA ASN A 35 -10.20 6.80 11.18
C ASN A 35 -9.56 8.08 10.63
N PHE A 36 -9.72 8.33 9.33
CA PHE A 36 -9.05 9.43 8.65
C PHE A 36 -9.45 10.81 9.20
N LEU A 37 -10.69 10.99 9.64
CA LEU A 37 -11.15 12.30 10.12
C LEU A 37 -10.77 12.53 11.58
N THR A 38 -11.04 11.56 12.45
CA THR A 38 -10.85 11.72 13.90
C THR A 38 -9.43 11.42 14.35
N GLY A 39 -8.68 10.61 13.61
CA GLY A 39 -7.39 10.07 14.03
C GLY A 39 -7.52 8.92 15.06
N GLU A 40 -8.73 8.41 15.29
CA GLU A 40 -8.95 7.24 16.15
C GLU A 40 -8.28 6.00 15.55
N VAL A 41 -7.53 5.26 16.37
CA VAL A 41 -6.95 3.98 15.97
C VAL A 41 -8.01 2.90 16.05
N LEU A 42 -8.40 2.36 14.90
CA LEU A 42 -9.41 1.31 14.78
C LEU A 42 -8.78 -0.07 14.94
N ILE A 43 -7.64 -0.28 14.28
CA ILE A 43 -6.85 -1.52 14.33
C ILE A 43 -5.38 -1.14 14.39
N SER A 44 -4.62 -1.84 15.23
CA SER A 44 -3.15 -1.78 15.27
C SER A 44 -2.69 -3.10 15.89
N ARG A 45 -2.56 -4.14 15.07
CA ARG A 45 -2.44 -5.52 15.56
C ARG A 45 -1.59 -6.40 14.67
N TYR A 46 -0.89 -7.34 15.30
CA TYR A 46 -0.19 -8.41 14.61
C TYR A 46 -1.16 -9.32 13.86
N VAL A 47 -0.68 -9.94 12.80
CA VAL A 47 -1.40 -10.95 12.02
C VAL A 47 -0.51 -12.16 11.91
N HIS A 48 -0.98 -13.30 12.43
CA HIS A 48 -0.23 -14.54 12.33
C HIS A 48 -0.25 -15.05 10.88
N PRO A 49 0.91 -15.20 10.22
CA PRO A 49 0.96 -15.74 8.86
C PRO A 49 0.46 -17.19 8.82
N ASP A 50 -0.44 -17.51 7.89
CA ASP A 50 -0.92 -18.89 7.66
C ASP A 50 0.19 -19.79 7.10
N GLU A 51 1.20 -19.19 6.46
CA GLU A 51 2.26 -19.86 5.73
C GLU A 51 3.62 -19.75 6.44
N ASP A 52 4.53 -20.69 6.12
CA ASP A 52 5.91 -20.64 6.60
C ASP A 52 6.63 -19.37 6.12
N VAL A 53 7.01 -18.51 7.06
CA VAL A 53 7.80 -17.30 6.79
C VAL A 53 9.24 -17.67 6.44
N ILE A 54 9.71 -17.24 5.27
CA ILE A 54 11.08 -17.45 4.78
C ILE A 54 11.99 -16.29 5.17
N ASP A 55 11.49 -15.05 5.07
CA ASP A 55 12.18 -13.85 5.54
C ASP A 55 11.20 -12.90 6.23
N TRP A 56 11.49 -12.54 7.48
CA TRP A 56 10.69 -11.57 8.23
C TRP A 56 10.82 -10.15 7.71
N ARG A 57 11.78 -9.87 6.82
CA ARG A 57 12.04 -8.53 6.26
C ARG A 57 12.24 -7.48 7.36
N HIS A 58 12.84 -7.86 8.49
CA HIS A 58 12.93 -7.05 9.72
C HIS A 58 13.39 -5.59 9.52
N LYS A 59 14.26 -5.33 8.53
CA LYS A 59 14.71 -3.96 8.20
C LYS A 59 13.60 -3.05 7.68
N PHE A 60 12.50 -3.64 7.21
CA PHE A 60 11.31 -2.98 6.71
C PHE A 60 10.14 -3.22 7.65
N SER A 61 9.85 -4.48 8.03
CA SER A 61 8.68 -4.81 8.84
C SER A 61 8.80 -4.51 10.34
N GLY A 62 10.04 -4.48 10.85
CA GLY A 62 10.32 -4.47 12.28
C GLY A 62 9.89 -5.73 13.03
N LEU A 63 9.47 -6.76 12.31
CA LEU A 63 8.99 -8.02 12.88
C LEU A 63 10.10 -9.06 12.96
N THR A 64 9.97 -9.92 13.96
CA THR A 64 10.76 -11.16 14.08
C THR A 64 9.86 -12.32 14.47
N GLN A 65 10.34 -13.54 14.23
CA GLN A 65 9.64 -14.75 14.69
C GLN A 65 9.34 -14.71 16.20
N SER A 66 10.29 -14.26 17.02
CA SER A 66 10.11 -14.14 18.46
C SER A 66 8.99 -13.17 18.83
N THR A 67 8.92 -12.02 18.14
CA THR A 67 7.86 -11.02 18.35
C THR A 67 6.49 -11.58 18.00
N MET A 68 6.38 -12.30 16.87
CA MET A 68 5.12 -12.90 16.43
C MET A 68 4.67 -14.02 17.37
N THR A 69 5.57 -14.93 17.77
CA THR A 69 5.26 -15.99 18.73
C THR A 69 4.75 -15.42 20.05
N SER A 70 5.37 -14.32 20.53
CA SER A 70 4.92 -13.62 21.75
C SER A 70 3.56 -12.96 21.56
N ALA A 71 3.30 -12.37 20.39
CA ALA A 71 2.02 -11.77 20.06
C ALA A 71 0.89 -12.80 20.00
N VAL A 72 1.12 -13.96 19.39
CA VAL A 72 0.17 -15.08 19.36
C VAL A 72 -0.11 -15.59 20.78
N ALA A 73 0.94 -15.87 21.56
CA ALA A 73 0.80 -16.42 22.91
C ALA A 73 0.04 -15.48 23.87
N SER A 74 0.13 -14.16 23.66
CA SER A 74 -0.58 -13.15 24.46
C SER A 74 -1.97 -12.79 23.92
N GLY A 75 -2.39 -13.34 22.79
CA GLY A 75 -3.64 -12.96 22.11
C GLY A 75 -3.59 -11.56 21.48
N ALA A 76 -2.39 -11.03 21.24
CA ALA A 76 -2.18 -9.75 20.57
C ALA A 76 -2.11 -9.85 19.04
N ALA A 77 -2.30 -11.05 18.47
CA ALA A 77 -2.36 -11.28 17.02
C ALA A 77 -3.76 -11.77 16.58
N PHE A 78 -4.19 -11.36 15.40
CA PHE A 78 -5.21 -12.09 14.64
C PHE A 78 -4.62 -13.43 14.20
N GLY A 79 -5.46 -14.46 14.09
CA GLY A 79 -5.04 -15.82 13.74
C GLY A 79 -4.69 -16.00 12.27
N SER A 80 -5.18 -15.12 11.38
CA SER A 80 -4.90 -15.15 9.94
C SER A 80 -5.12 -13.78 9.29
N TRP A 81 -4.66 -13.63 8.04
CA TRP A 81 -4.97 -12.44 7.24
C TRP A 81 -6.47 -12.31 6.93
N ARG A 82 -7.20 -13.43 6.82
CA ARG A 82 -8.66 -13.43 6.61
C ARG A 82 -9.39 -12.86 7.83
N GLU A 83 -8.98 -13.25 9.04
CA GLU A 83 -9.53 -12.67 10.26
C GLU A 83 -9.24 -11.17 10.36
N ALA A 84 -8.01 -10.75 10.03
CA ALA A 84 -7.63 -9.33 10.00
C ALA A 84 -8.47 -8.54 8.98
N ARG A 85 -8.68 -9.10 7.79
CA ARG A 85 -9.56 -8.52 6.76
C ARG A 85 -10.99 -8.39 7.27
N ASP A 86 -11.56 -9.46 7.81
CA ASP A 86 -12.96 -9.46 8.26
C ASP A 86 -13.16 -8.39 9.35
N LYS A 87 -12.18 -8.23 10.25
CA LYS A 87 -12.17 -7.17 11.27
C LYS A 87 -12.06 -5.78 10.69
N LEU A 88 -11.27 -5.60 9.62
CA LEU A 88 -11.16 -4.33 8.91
C LEU A 88 -12.47 -3.99 8.16
N LEU A 89 -13.13 -4.99 7.58
CA LEU A 89 -14.40 -4.84 6.85
C LEU A 89 -15.59 -4.51 7.77
N GLU A 90 -15.49 -4.70 9.09
CA GLU A 90 -16.47 -4.16 10.05
C GLU A 90 -16.58 -2.62 10.01
N PHE A 91 -15.58 -1.93 9.45
CA PHE A 91 -15.52 -0.47 9.33
C PHE A 91 -15.64 0.05 7.89
N ILE A 92 -15.63 -0.84 6.89
CA ILE A 92 -15.58 -0.48 5.47
C ILE A 92 -16.87 -0.90 4.78
N ASP A 93 -17.48 0.04 4.06
CA ASP A 93 -18.49 -0.26 3.05
C ASP A 93 -18.09 0.30 1.68
N ASN A 94 -18.93 0.11 0.66
CA ASN A 94 -18.68 0.62 -0.71
C ASN A 94 -18.63 2.16 -0.77
N SER A 95 -19.03 2.85 0.30
CA SER A 95 -18.98 4.30 0.41
C SER A 95 -17.71 4.82 1.10
N THR A 96 -17.10 4.02 1.98
CA THR A 96 -15.84 4.32 2.67
C THR A 96 -14.69 4.56 1.69
N VAL A 97 -13.87 5.59 1.92
CA VAL A 97 -12.66 5.83 1.16
C VAL A 97 -11.46 5.21 1.87
N LEU A 98 -10.69 4.37 1.17
CA LEU A 98 -9.43 3.85 1.69
C LEU A 98 -8.28 4.78 1.33
N VAL A 99 -7.41 5.03 2.30
CA VAL A 99 -6.34 5.99 2.22
C VAL A 99 -5.01 5.32 2.59
N GLY A 100 -3.93 5.63 1.88
CA GLY A 100 -2.61 5.18 2.28
C GLY A 100 -1.50 5.57 1.29
N HIS A 101 -0.45 4.77 1.21
CA HIS A 101 0.71 5.05 0.37
C HIS A 101 1.20 3.79 -0.36
N SER A 102 1.09 3.77 -1.69
CA SER A 102 1.30 2.55 -2.49
C SER A 102 0.38 1.40 -2.06
N LEU A 103 -0.90 1.73 -1.83
CA LEU A 103 -1.92 0.89 -1.18
C LEU A 103 -2.20 -0.42 -1.92
N ASN A 104 -1.78 -0.52 -3.20
CA ASN A 104 -1.92 -1.74 -3.97
C ASN A 104 -1.24 -2.94 -3.29
N TYR A 105 -0.15 -2.73 -2.55
CA TYR A 105 0.53 -3.80 -1.82
C TYR A 105 -0.28 -4.26 -0.60
N ASP A 106 -0.83 -3.31 0.15
CA ASP A 106 -1.69 -3.58 1.31
C ASP A 106 -2.96 -4.32 0.91
N LEU A 107 -3.64 -3.83 -0.13
CA LEU A 107 -4.88 -4.41 -0.63
C LEU A 107 -4.66 -5.83 -1.20
N GLU A 108 -3.51 -6.09 -1.82
CA GLU A 108 -3.14 -7.42 -2.31
C GLU A 108 -3.02 -8.43 -1.17
N VAL A 109 -2.25 -8.13 -0.11
CA VAL A 109 -2.07 -9.07 1.02
C VAL A 109 -3.29 -9.17 1.93
N LEU A 110 -4.14 -8.14 1.93
CA LEU A 110 -5.46 -8.20 2.57
C LEU A 110 -6.48 -8.94 1.71
N GLY A 111 -6.22 -9.20 0.42
CA GLY A 111 -7.19 -9.78 -0.50
C GLY A 111 -8.46 -8.92 -0.63
N ILE A 112 -8.30 -7.60 -0.75
CA ILE A 112 -9.36 -6.61 -0.89
C ILE A 112 -9.29 -5.98 -2.29
N CYS A 113 -10.44 -5.87 -2.95
CA CYS A 113 -10.62 -5.01 -4.11
C CYS A 113 -11.59 -3.90 -3.71
N HIS A 114 -11.21 -2.63 -3.91
CA HIS A 114 -12.01 -1.49 -3.49
C HIS A 114 -11.93 -0.34 -4.49
N SER A 115 -13.07 0.20 -4.88
CA SER A 115 -13.17 1.23 -5.94
C SER A 115 -12.84 2.64 -5.44
N LYS A 116 -12.96 2.92 -4.14
CA LYS A 116 -12.72 4.25 -3.56
C LYS A 116 -11.40 4.31 -2.81
N VAL A 117 -10.32 4.50 -3.54
CA VAL A 117 -8.96 4.59 -3.00
C VAL A 117 -8.34 5.96 -3.27
N VAL A 118 -7.70 6.54 -2.26
CA VAL A 118 -6.85 7.73 -2.39
C VAL A 118 -5.44 7.37 -1.94
N ASP A 119 -4.53 7.32 -2.90
CA ASP A 119 -3.14 6.97 -2.67
C ASP A 119 -2.24 8.21 -2.72
N SER A 120 -1.51 8.45 -1.63
CA SER A 120 -0.62 9.61 -1.52
C SER A 120 0.58 9.57 -2.48
N ALA A 121 1.08 8.38 -2.84
CA ALA A 121 2.15 8.23 -3.83
C ALA A 121 1.66 8.61 -5.24
N ILE A 122 0.45 8.16 -5.60
CA ILE A 122 -0.17 8.47 -6.89
C ILE A 122 -0.52 9.96 -6.97
N LEU A 123 -1.24 10.50 -5.97
CA LEU A 123 -1.66 11.90 -5.96
C LEU A 123 -0.49 12.86 -6.10
N THR A 124 0.59 12.64 -5.34
CA THR A 124 1.77 13.50 -5.41
C THR A 124 2.48 13.37 -6.76
N ALA A 125 2.55 12.16 -7.32
CA ALA A 125 3.18 11.93 -8.60
C ALA A 125 2.40 12.49 -9.79
N GLU A 126 1.06 12.38 -9.80
CA GLU A 126 0.21 13.01 -10.81
C GLU A 126 0.33 14.53 -10.78
N THR A 127 0.44 15.12 -9.57
CA THR A 127 0.70 16.56 -9.43
C THR A 127 2.05 16.96 -10.05
N VAL A 128 3.08 16.12 -9.91
CA VAL A 128 4.39 16.33 -10.56
C VAL A 128 4.31 16.12 -12.07
N TYR A 129 3.49 15.18 -12.55
CA TYR A 129 3.37 14.83 -13.97
C TYR A 129 1.95 15.03 -14.53
N PRO A 130 1.40 16.27 -14.51
CA PRO A 130 -0.01 16.51 -14.81
C PRO A 130 -0.39 16.28 -16.28
N SER A 131 0.60 16.18 -17.18
CA SER A 131 0.40 15.95 -18.61
C SER A 131 0.35 14.46 -18.98
N ILE A 132 0.50 13.55 -18.01
CA ILE A 132 0.47 12.12 -18.26
C ILE A 132 -0.97 11.65 -18.15
N ILE A 133 -1.44 10.98 -19.20
CA ILE A 133 -2.75 10.34 -19.21
C ILE A 133 -2.75 9.27 -18.13
N SER A 134 -3.76 9.24 -17.27
CA SER A 134 -3.89 8.28 -16.14
C SER A 134 -3.69 6.81 -16.54
N THR A 135 -3.96 6.44 -17.80
CA THR A 135 -3.72 5.08 -18.33
C THR A 135 -2.26 4.74 -18.63
N LYS A 136 -1.34 5.70 -18.48
CA LYS A 136 0.11 5.49 -18.67
C LYS A 136 0.81 5.43 -17.32
N PRO A 137 1.86 4.59 -17.19
CA PRO A 137 2.62 4.50 -15.96
C PRO A 137 3.27 5.86 -15.64
N LEU A 138 3.15 6.26 -14.38
CA LEU A 138 3.85 7.42 -13.85
C LEU A 138 5.38 7.18 -13.94
N PRO A 139 6.18 8.16 -14.41
CA PRO A 139 7.62 7.99 -14.57
C PRO A 139 8.34 7.68 -13.26
N ARG A 140 7.79 8.19 -12.16
CA ARG A 140 8.34 8.08 -10.82
C ARG A 140 7.26 8.34 -9.79
N MET A 141 7.34 7.60 -8.69
CA MET A 141 6.64 7.88 -7.44
C MET A 141 7.69 8.12 -6.33
N TRP A 142 7.32 8.87 -5.31
CA TRP A 142 8.18 9.16 -4.16
C TRP A 142 7.67 8.40 -2.95
N GLY A 143 8.58 7.75 -2.22
CA GLY A 143 8.21 7.01 -1.01
C GLY A 143 7.75 7.94 0.12
N LEU A 144 6.93 7.39 1.03
CA LEU A 144 6.27 8.11 2.12
C LEU A 144 7.23 8.98 2.94
N LYS A 145 8.38 8.43 3.33
CA LYS A 145 9.43 9.17 4.06
C LYS A 145 9.89 10.44 3.35
N THR A 146 9.97 10.41 2.02
CA THR A 146 10.40 11.57 1.23
C THR A 146 9.31 12.64 1.23
N ILE A 147 8.07 12.25 0.94
CA ILE A 147 6.95 13.20 0.85
C ILE A 147 6.55 13.77 2.23
N ALA A 148 6.58 12.96 3.29
CA ALA A 148 6.34 13.42 4.66
C ALA A 148 7.39 14.45 5.08
N LYS A 149 8.67 14.20 4.76
CA LYS A 149 9.74 15.16 5.02
C LYS A 149 9.59 16.45 4.23
N ASP A 150 9.27 16.35 2.95
CA ASP A 150 9.21 17.53 2.08
C ASP A 150 7.99 18.40 2.37
N LEU A 151 6.83 17.79 2.57
CA LEU A 151 5.54 18.49 2.72
C LEU A 151 5.23 18.83 4.18
N LEU A 152 5.37 17.87 5.10
CA LEU A 152 5.02 18.04 6.51
C LEU A 152 6.19 18.48 7.38
N LYS A 153 7.44 18.42 6.86
CA LYS A 153 8.67 18.55 7.65
C LYS A 153 8.78 17.48 8.75
N LEU A 154 8.12 16.34 8.54
CA LEU A 154 8.11 15.21 9.45
C LEU A 154 9.18 14.18 9.05
N SER A 155 9.98 13.74 10.01
CA SER A 155 10.93 12.64 9.80
C SER A 155 10.34 11.37 10.39
N ILE A 156 9.93 10.45 9.54
CA ILE A 156 9.39 9.12 9.89
C ILE A 156 10.41 8.02 9.58
N GLN A 157 10.15 6.80 10.06
CA GLN A 157 10.98 5.61 9.80
C GLN A 157 12.45 5.88 10.18
N ASN A 158 12.68 6.52 11.32
CA ASN A 158 14.03 6.82 11.82
C ASN A 158 14.65 5.65 12.59
N SER A 159 13.83 4.65 12.91
CA SER A 159 14.23 3.43 13.60
C SER A 159 15.16 2.58 12.71
N ASN A 160 16.09 1.87 13.34
CA ASN A 160 16.90 0.84 12.66
C ASN A 160 16.23 -0.55 12.71
N CYS A 161 15.06 -0.64 13.33
CA CYS A 161 14.33 -1.85 13.62
C CYS A 161 13.08 -1.95 12.75
N GLY A 162 13.15 -1.52 11.48
CA GLY A 162 12.00 -1.49 10.59
C GLY A 162 11.11 -0.26 10.74
N HIS A 163 10.03 -0.28 9.97
CA HIS A 163 8.98 0.70 9.94
C HIS A 163 7.94 0.39 11.03
N ASP A 164 7.06 1.36 11.25
CA ASP A 164 5.94 1.25 12.16
C ASP A 164 4.69 1.58 11.34
N ALA A 165 3.89 0.55 11.03
CA ALA A 165 2.68 0.72 10.23
C ALA A 165 1.70 1.76 10.80
N LEU A 166 1.67 1.96 12.13
CA LEU A 166 0.83 3.01 12.71
C LEU A 166 1.41 4.41 12.40
N GLU A 167 2.72 4.60 12.53
CA GLU A 167 3.41 5.83 12.10
C GLU A 167 3.15 6.11 10.61
N ASP A 168 3.29 5.09 9.77
CA ASP A 168 3.15 5.20 8.32
C ASP A 168 1.69 5.48 7.91
N ALA A 169 0.70 4.83 8.53
CA ALA A 169 -0.73 5.14 8.31
C ALA A 169 -1.06 6.59 8.67
N PHE A 170 -0.56 7.09 9.82
CA PHE A 170 -0.74 8.49 10.21
C PHE A 170 -0.03 9.45 9.25
N ALA A 171 1.20 9.14 8.84
CA ALA A 171 1.94 9.98 7.91
C ALA A 171 1.28 10.06 6.53
N ALA A 172 0.77 8.94 6.00
CA ALA A 172 0.05 8.91 4.73
C ALA A 172 -1.24 9.75 4.79
N ARG A 173 -2.01 9.60 5.88
CA ARG A 173 -3.18 10.44 6.19
C ARG A 173 -2.80 11.93 6.21
N ASP A 174 -1.79 12.29 6.99
CA ASP A 174 -1.45 13.68 7.24
C ASP A 174 -0.89 14.35 5.97
N VAL A 175 -0.16 13.61 5.14
CA VAL A 175 0.28 14.08 3.81
C VAL A 175 -0.93 14.48 2.97
N LEU A 176 -1.97 13.64 2.92
CA LEU A 176 -3.16 13.92 2.11
C LEU A 176 -3.98 15.08 2.68
N ILE A 177 -4.13 15.17 3.99
CA ILE A 177 -4.76 16.33 4.64
C ILE A 177 -3.98 17.61 4.29
N TRP A 178 -2.65 17.56 4.31
CA TRP A 178 -1.82 18.70 3.93
C TRP A 178 -2.01 19.08 2.45
N CYS A 179 -2.03 18.11 1.54
CA CYS A 179 -2.28 18.34 0.12
C CYS A 179 -3.64 19.03 -0.13
N ILE A 180 -4.70 18.59 0.57
CA ILE A 180 -6.04 19.18 0.47
C ILE A 180 -6.06 20.62 0.98
N LYS A 181 -5.37 20.89 2.09
CA LYS A 181 -5.37 22.21 2.75
C LYS A 181 -4.46 23.23 2.06
N ASN A 182 -3.42 22.78 1.34
CA ASN A 182 -2.35 23.63 0.81
C ASN A 182 -2.12 23.38 -0.70
N PRO A 183 -3.13 23.58 -1.57
CA PRO A 183 -3.04 23.23 -2.98
C PRO A 183 -1.98 24.03 -3.75
N GLU A 184 -1.76 25.30 -3.40
CA GLU A 184 -0.74 26.12 -4.07
C GLU A 184 0.68 25.72 -3.66
N GLU A 185 0.90 25.41 -2.38
CA GLU A 185 2.17 24.91 -1.86
C GLU A 185 2.50 23.55 -2.48
N LEU A 186 1.49 22.68 -2.63
CA LEU A 186 1.63 21.41 -3.34
C LEU A 186 2.05 21.64 -4.81
N ARG A 187 1.42 22.59 -5.51
CA ARG A 187 1.77 22.94 -6.89
C ARG A 187 3.21 23.45 -7.01
N VAL A 188 3.63 24.34 -6.11
CA VAL A 188 5.00 24.87 -6.06
C VAL A 188 6.01 23.75 -5.75
N TRP A 189 5.72 22.88 -4.79
CA TRP A 189 6.54 21.71 -4.52
C TRP A 189 6.68 20.82 -5.77
N ALA A 190 5.58 20.51 -6.45
CA ALA A 190 5.57 19.66 -7.62
C ALA A 190 6.38 20.25 -8.80
N GLU A 191 6.30 21.56 -9.00
CA GLU A 191 7.12 22.28 -9.99
C GLU A 191 8.62 22.18 -9.68
N ASN A 192 8.99 22.37 -8.42
CA ASN A 192 10.38 22.25 -7.98
C ASN A 192 10.92 20.83 -8.20
N ILE A 193 10.16 19.79 -7.84
CA ILE A 193 10.52 18.40 -8.07
C ILE A 193 10.67 18.11 -9.57
N ARG A 194 9.75 18.60 -10.40
CA ARG A 194 9.81 18.45 -11.87
C ARG A 194 11.08 19.08 -12.45
N LEU A 195 11.48 20.25 -11.96
CA LEU A 195 12.72 20.90 -12.35
C LEU A 195 13.95 20.08 -11.94
N GLN A 196 13.97 19.55 -10.71
CA GLN A 196 15.05 18.68 -10.25
C GLN A 196 15.20 17.42 -11.10
N GLU A 197 14.11 16.76 -11.48
CA GLU A 197 14.16 15.58 -12.35
C GLU A 197 14.68 15.93 -13.76
N LYS A 198 14.30 17.10 -14.32
CA LYS A 198 14.86 17.58 -15.59
C LYS A 198 16.37 17.80 -15.54
N LEU A 199 16.89 18.30 -14.41
CA LEU A 199 18.32 18.54 -14.21
C LEU A 199 19.15 17.26 -14.05
N LYS A 200 18.53 16.16 -13.59
CA LYS A 200 19.19 14.84 -13.47
C LYS A 200 19.37 14.16 -14.83
N LEU A 201 18.51 14.42 -15.82
CA LEU A 201 18.57 13.83 -17.16
C LEU A 201 19.90 14.10 -17.92
N PRO A 202 20.46 15.33 -17.95
CA PRO A 202 21.77 15.58 -18.58
C PRO A 202 22.92 14.85 -17.88
N GLN A 203 22.90 14.73 -16.55
CA GLN A 203 24.00 14.13 -15.77
C GLN A 203 24.09 12.60 -15.92
N ASN A 204 22.97 11.94 -16.24
CA ASN A 204 22.96 10.51 -16.50
C ASN A 204 23.45 10.16 -17.92
N ARG A 205 23.28 11.05 -18.90
CA ARG A 205 23.81 10.86 -20.27
C ARG A 205 25.34 10.89 -20.32
N THR A 206 26.00 11.73 -19.52
CA THR A 206 27.46 11.78 -19.42
C THR A 206 28.06 10.58 -18.69
N LYS A 207 27.33 9.95 -17.77
CA LYS A 207 27.76 8.71 -17.10
C LYS A 207 27.59 7.46 -17.96
N LEU A 208 26.60 7.43 -18.85
CA LEU A 208 26.34 6.30 -19.77
C LEU A 208 27.39 6.17 -20.89
N GLY A 209 28.26 7.17 -21.09
CA GLY A 209 29.34 7.17 -22.09
C GLY A 209 30.61 6.39 -21.70
N LYS A 210 30.65 5.75 -20.52
CA LYS A 210 31.78 4.88 -20.10
C LYS A 210 31.34 3.41 -20.11
N SER A 211 31.41 2.80 -21.28
CA SER A 211 31.01 1.41 -21.55
C SER A 211 31.88 0.39 -20.78
N ARG A 212 31.23 -0.60 -20.14
CA ARG A 212 31.79 -1.94 -19.85
C ARG A 212 31.31 -2.91 -20.94
N PRO A 213 32.11 -3.91 -21.37
CA PRO A 213 31.77 -4.74 -22.52
C PRO A 213 30.74 -5.83 -22.18
N ASN A 214 29.76 -5.94 -23.09
CA ASN A 214 28.80 -7.02 -23.40
C ASN A 214 28.59 -8.18 -22.40
N GLY A 215 27.45 -8.11 -21.70
CA GLY A 215 26.73 -9.28 -21.18
C GLY A 215 25.34 -9.34 -21.80
N LYS A 216 24.93 -10.50 -22.31
CA LYS A 216 23.65 -10.75 -22.99
C LYS A 216 22.45 -10.41 -22.07
N LEU A 217 21.50 -9.64 -22.59
CA LEU A 217 20.23 -9.31 -21.92
C LEU A 217 19.24 -10.50 -22.03
N PRO A 218 18.54 -10.90 -20.96
CA PRO A 218 17.43 -11.84 -21.06
C PRO A 218 16.15 -11.15 -21.54
N ALA A 219 15.27 -11.96 -22.16
CA ALA A 219 14.07 -11.54 -22.85
C ALA A 219 13.02 -10.89 -21.94
N ARG A 220 12.43 -9.79 -22.42
CA ARG A 220 11.36 -9.00 -21.79
C ARG A 220 10.01 -9.71 -22.00
N LYS A 221 9.35 -10.14 -20.92
CA LYS A 221 7.94 -10.55 -20.98
C LYS A 221 7.06 -9.30 -21.10
N THR A 222 6.27 -9.25 -22.16
CA THR A 222 5.24 -8.24 -22.42
C THR A 222 4.01 -8.52 -21.56
N PHE A 223 3.58 -7.56 -20.74
CA PHE A 223 2.24 -7.54 -20.17
C PHE A 223 1.29 -6.92 -21.20
N GLN A 224 0.24 -7.65 -21.53
CA GLN A 224 -0.80 -7.26 -22.47
C GLN A 224 -1.97 -6.70 -21.65
N THR A 225 -2.38 -5.47 -21.93
CA THR A 225 -3.56 -4.84 -21.30
C THR A 225 -4.81 -5.11 -22.14
N CYS A 226 -5.87 -5.58 -21.50
CA CYS A 226 -7.27 -5.38 -21.91
C CYS A 226 -7.83 -4.29 -20.97
N GLY A 227 -8.56 -3.26 -21.40
CA GLY A 227 -9.80 -3.28 -22.18
C GLY A 227 -10.89 -2.75 -21.26
N SER A 228 -11.23 -1.46 -21.37
CA SER A 228 -12.15 -0.72 -20.51
C SER A 228 -13.60 -1.22 -20.60
N HIS A 229 -14.17 -1.70 -19.50
CA HIS A 229 -15.63 -1.83 -19.27
C HIS A 229 -15.91 -1.41 -17.82
N ASP A 230 -17.04 -0.73 -17.61
CA ASP A 230 -17.54 -0.33 -16.29
C ASP A 230 -17.85 -1.58 -15.46
N PHE A 231 -17.22 -1.71 -14.29
CA PHE A 231 -17.48 -2.80 -13.35
C PHE A 231 -18.06 -2.21 -12.06
N ASP A 232 -19.33 -2.51 -11.81
CA ASP A 232 -19.86 -2.52 -10.45
C ASP A 232 -19.19 -3.69 -9.68
N ASP A 233 -18.88 -3.45 -8.41
CA ASP A 233 -17.98 -4.23 -7.56
C ASP A 233 -18.25 -5.75 -7.62
N ILE A 234 -17.25 -6.53 -8.04
CA ILE A 234 -17.27 -7.99 -7.99
C ILE A 234 -16.64 -8.42 -6.67
N ILE A 235 -17.42 -9.10 -5.82
CA ILE A 235 -16.88 -9.89 -4.72
C ILE A 235 -16.24 -11.15 -5.33
N LEU A 236 -14.92 -11.31 -5.20
CA LEU A 236 -14.16 -12.39 -5.84
C LEU A 236 -14.66 -13.82 -5.49
N SER A 237 -15.32 -13.99 -4.34
CA SER A 237 -15.98 -15.26 -4.00
C SER A 237 -17.22 -15.54 -4.83
N GLU A 238 -17.97 -14.51 -5.24
CA GLU A 238 -19.17 -14.67 -6.08
C GLU A 238 -18.80 -14.94 -7.54
N LEU A 239 -17.67 -14.37 -8.01
CA LEU A 239 -17.13 -14.68 -9.33
C LEU A 239 -16.55 -16.10 -9.43
N ALA A 240 -16.08 -16.66 -8.30
CA ALA A 240 -15.57 -18.03 -8.26
C ALA A 240 -16.67 -19.06 -8.55
N ASP A 241 -17.88 -18.82 -8.02
CA ASP A 241 -19.05 -19.66 -8.27
C ASP A 241 -19.56 -19.51 -9.71
N GLU A 242 -19.55 -18.29 -10.26
CA GLU A 242 -19.98 -18.01 -11.65
C GLU A 242 -19.02 -18.59 -12.71
N LEU A 243 -17.72 -18.59 -12.44
CA LEU A 243 -16.68 -19.11 -13.35
C LEU A 243 -16.39 -20.60 -13.16
N GLY A 244 -17.10 -21.28 -12.25
CA GLY A 244 -17.00 -22.72 -12.02
C GLY A 244 -15.68 -23.16 -11.39
N TRP A 245 -15.11 -22.33 -10.50
CA TRP A 245 -13.90 -22.70 -9.77
C TRP A 245 -14.20 -23.81 -8.75
N PRO A 246 -13.24 -24.71 -8.48
CA PRO A 246 -13.43 -25.77 -7.49
C PRO A 246 -13.71 -25.17 -6.09
N GLU A 247 -14.66 -25.77 -5.37
CA GLU A 247 -14.96 -25.41 -3.98
C GLU A 247 -13.68 -25.53 -3.13
N GLY A 248 -13.23 -24.41 -2.55
CA GLY A 248 -11.97 -24.33 -1.79
C GLY A 248 -10.72 -23.94 -2.60
N TYR A 249 -10.86 -23.51 -3.86
CA TYR A 249 -9.76 -22.93 -4.61
C TYR A 249 -9.42 -21.53 -4.09
N ASP A 250 -8.21 -21.37 -3.55
CA ASP A 250 -7.63 -20.08 -3.21
C ASP A 250 -6.59 -19.72 -4.30
N PRO A 251 -6.83 -18.67 -5.13
CA PRO A 251 -5.87 -18.25 -6.15
C PRO A 251 -4.50 -17.84 -5.58
N TRP A 252 -4.39 -17.70 -4.26
CA TRP A 252 -3.18 -17.31 -3.54
C TRP A 252 -2.45 -18.48 -2.86
N SER A 253 -3.00 -19.70 -2.88
CA SER A 253 -2.41 -20.88 -2.18
C SER A 253 -1.28 -21.59 -2.96
N GLY A 254 -0.41 -20.83 -3.64
CA GLY A 254 0.65 -21.34 -4.52
C GLY A 254 2.09 -21.16 -4.03
#